data_AF-A0A5V8CTI1-F1
#
_entry.id   AF-A0A5V8CTI1-F1
#
_cell.length_a   1.000
_cell.length_b   1.000
_cell.length_c   1.000
_cell.angle_alpha   90.00
_cell.angle_beta   90.00
_cell.angle_gamma   90.00
#
_symmetry.space_group_name_H-M   'P 1'
#
loop_
_entity.id
_entity.type
_entity.pdbx_description
1 polymer ?
#
loop_
_entity_poly.entity_id
_entity_poly.type
_entity_poly.pdbx_seq_one_letter_code
_entity_poly.pdbx_strand_id
1 'polypeptide(L)'
;MEMSQLKQPIFLKKIKKVINTIPGLEEQIFACRNKKRSDNPLLFIDRKDEERILMSRLQSQQKNEELASKLESLFHGNELSSPHSILCFIYWRYTKKIYRLSEDIISDVANTYVDNIPAQILKELPSWSIYVSAENLHTILPTSYPIHGFFFYPFLDNNGNIIRLFIIDDLKQSQGTTGLKEKDVDVVNNIIRIKDSREGLLDSRKMECIDGEVVVTVNEKLKDFRDREFNLLNAQISMVLYICSQINDIKEKNQFKRSEKHKKHVHTHHELPAQNIREWDVGIRMGQAIRQYRQAEPTGKERTTIGSKRPHIRRGHWHTYWTGSKKPELAHERKPRLIWLPPVPVNLEDVNKLPVVITPIDK
;
A
#
# COMPACT_ATOMS: atom_id res chain seq x y z
N MET A 1 -34.08 14.80 -4.99
CA MET A 1 -32.69 14.89 -4.52
C MET A 1 -31.87 13.99 -5.42
N GLU A 2 -31.29 14.55 -6.48
CA GLU A 2 -30.57 13.80 -7.50
C GLU A 2 -29.43 13.01 -6.87
N MET A 3 -29.38 11.71 -7.19
CA MET A 3 -28.25 10.86 -6.85
C MET A 3 -27.01 11.49 -7.46
N SER A 4 -26.12 12.02 -6.62
CA SER A 4 -24.80 12.44 -7.08
C SER A 4 -24.13 11.23 -7.72
N GLN A 5 -24.14 11.16 -9.04
CA GLN A 5 -23.30 10.25 -9.78
C GLN A 5 -21.88 10.58 -9.35
N LEU A 6 -21.30 9.77 -8.46
CA LEU A 6 -19.88 9.82 -8.19
C LEU A 6 -19.20 9.76 -9.56
N LYS A 7 -18.58 10.87 -9.99
CA LYS A 7 -17.81 10.90 -11.23
C LYS A 7 -16.88 9.70 -11.17
N GLN A 8 -17.03 8.80 -12.15
CA GLN A 8 -16.18 7.62 -12.22
C GLN A 8 -14.72 8.07 -12.13
N PRO A 9 -13.90 7.49 -11.22
CA PRO A 9 -12.51 7.89 -11.08
C PRO A 9 -11.80 7.84 -12.42
N ILE A 10 -10.98 8.84 -12.72
CA ILE A 10 -10.30 9.00 -14.01
C ILE A 10 -9.50 7.73 -14.38
N PHE A 11 -8.91 7.07 -13.39
CA PHE A 11 -8.16 5.83 -13.58
C PHE A 11 -8.99 4.65 -14.10
N LEU A 12 -10.32 4.63 -13.91
CA LEU A 12 -11.16 3.53 -14.39
C LEU A 12 -11.08 3.37 -15.91
N LYS A 13 -11.01 4.48 -16.65
CA LYS A 13 -10.84 4.45 -18.11
C LYS A 13 -9.45 3.91 -18.47
N LYS A 14 -8.42 4.30 -17.74
CA LYS A 14 -7.03 3.84 -17.93
C LYS A 14 -6.94 2.32 -17.72
N ILE A 15 -7.38 1.80 -16.57
CA ILE A 15 -7.28 0.36 -16.27
C ILE A 15 -8.14 -0.47 -17.22
N LYS A 16 -9.31 0.03 -17.67
CA LYS A 16 -10.10 -0.65 -18.70
C LYS A 16 -9.35 -0.76 -20.02
N LYS A 17 -8.68 0.32 -20.45
CA LYS A 17 -7.84 0.31 -21.65
C LYS A 17 -6.72 -0.73 -21.52
N VAL A 18 -6.06 -0.78 -20.36
CA VAL A 18 -5.00 -1.75 -20.07
C VAL A 18 -5.53 -3.18 -20.08
N ILE A 19 -6.63 -3.49 -19.38
CA ILE A 19 -7.20 -4.84 -19.37
C ILE A 19 -7.61 -5.28 -20.78
N ASN A 20 -8.16 -4.36 -21.58
CA ASN A 20 -8.60 -4.65 -22.94
C ASN A 20 -7.43 -4.92 -23.93
N THR A 21 -6.16 -4.70 -23.55
CA THR A 21 -5.02 -5.14 -24.37
C THR A 21 -4.86 -6.66 -24.39
N ILE A 22 -5.44 -7.37 -23.41
CA ILE A 22 -5.54 -8.83 -23.37
C ILE A 22 -7.03 -9.23 -23.29
N PRO A 23 -7.76 -9.19 -24.41
CA PRO A 23 -9.19 -9.48 -24.43
C PRO A 23 -9.53 -10.86 -23.85
N GLY A 24 -10.60 -10.93 -23.05
CA GLY A 24 -11.07 -12.20 -22.48
C GLY A 24 -10.30 -12.68 -21.25
N LEU A 25 -9.30 -11.91 -20.77
CA LEU A 25 -8.52 -12.26 -19.57
C LEU A 25 -9.35 -12.07 -18.28
N GLU A 26 -10.02 -10.92 -18.10
CA GLU A 26 -10.86 -10.64 -16.93
C GLU A 26 -11.95 -11.71 -16.78
N GLU A 27 -12.63 -12.04 -17.87
CA GLU A 27 -13.72 -13.02 -17.91
C GLU A 27 -13.24 -14.43 -17.54
N GLN A 28 -12.08 -14.87 -18.06
CA GLN A 28 -11.53 -16.19 -17.73
C GLN A 28 -11.05 -16.29 -16.29
N ILE A 29 -10.40 -15.25 -15.78
CA ILE A 29 -9.95 -15.19 -14.39
C ILE A 29 -11.16 -15.24 -13.44
N PHE A 30 -12.23 -14.48 -13.72
CA PHE A 30 -13.44 -14.50 -12.92
C PHE A 30 -14.20 -15.84 -13.05
N ALA A 31 -14.25 -16.43 -14.25
CA ALA A 31 -14.84 -17.74 -14.44
C ALA A 31 -14.08 -18.84 -13.69
N CYS A 32 -12.74 -18.76 -13.65
CA CYS A 32 -11.90 -19.66 -12.86
C CYS A 32 -12.21 -19.52 -11.36
N ARG A 33 -12.24 -18.28 -10.84
CA ARG A 33 -12.59 -17.96 -9.45
C ARG A 33 -13.94 -18.53 -9.02
N ASN A 34 -14.93 -18.47 -9.91
CA ASN A 34 -16.27 -19.00 -9.62
C ASN A 34 -16.29 -20.52 -9.53
N LYS A 35 -15.39 -21.22 -10.22
CA LYS A 35 -15.28 -22.68 -10.20
C LYS A 35 -14.42 -23.18 -9.04
N LYS A 36 -13.28 -22.52 -8.80
CA LYS A 36 -12.29 -22.95 -7.81
C LYS A 36 -11.72 -21.74 -7.08
N ARG A 37 -11.62 -21.85 -5.76
CA ARG A 37 -11.02 -20.85 -4.89
C ARG A 37 -9.66 -21.35 -4.39
N SER A 38 -8.73 -20.42 -4.20
CA SER A 38 -7.48 -20.74 -3.51
C SER A 38 -7.68 -20.75 -2.00
N ASP A 39 -6.96 -21.63 -1.31
CA ASP A 39 -6.89 -21.69 0.15
C ASP A 39 -5.94 -20.63 0.72
N ASN A 40 -5.05 -20.08 -0.10
CA ASN A 40 -4.18 -18.98 0.30
C ASN A 40 -4.95 -17.65 0.21
N PRO A 41 -5.09 -16.88 1.31
CA PRO A 41 -5.85 -15.64 1.33
C PRO A 41 -5.28 -14.54 0.41
N LEU A 42 -4.00 -14.66 0.00
CA LEU A 42 -3.37 -13.75 -0.94
C LEU A 42 -3.64 -14.08 -2.40
N LEU A 43 -4.12 -15.29 -2.70
CA LEU A 43 -4.36 -15.75 -4.07
C LEU A 43 -5.84 -15.62 -4.42
N PHE A 44 -6.12 -14.91 -5.52
CA PHE A 44 -7.47 -14.80 -6.07
C PHE A 44 -7.94 -16.16 -6.61
N ILE A 45 -7.06 -16.79 -7.39
CA ILE A 45 -7.12 -18.16 -7.90
C ILE A 45 -5.75 -18.81 -7.71
N ASP A 46 -5.66 -20.13 -7.83
CA ASP A 46 -4.37 -20.82 -7.68
C ASP A 46 -3.34 -20.34 -8.71
N ARG A 47 -2.09 -20.20 -8.27
CA ARG A 47 -1.00 -19.63 -9.09
C ARG A 47 -0.81 -20.36 -10.42
N LYS A 48 -0.95 -21.70 -10.43
CA LYS A 48 -0.87 -22.52 -11.65
C LYS A 48 -1.99 -22.19 -12.65
N ASP A 49 -3.19 -21.91 -12.18
CA ASP A 49 -4.33 -21.54 -13.03
C ASP A 49 -4.18 -20.11 -13.55
N GLU A 50 -3.75 -19.20 -12.69
CA GLU A 50 -3.42 -17.81 -13.05
C GLU A 50 -2.38 -17.73 -14.17
N GLU A 51 -1.25 -18.41 -13.99
CA GLU A 51 -0.16 -18.44 -14.97
C GLU A 51 -0.60 -19.10 -16.28
N ARG A 52 -1.30 -20.23 -16.20
CA ARG A 52 -1.85 -20.91 -17.38
C ARG A 52 -2.78 -20.00 -18.18
N ILE A 53 -3.72 -19.32 -17.51
CA ILE A 53 -4.68 -18.43 -18.16
C ILE A 53 -3.96 -17.23 -18.78
N LEU A 54 -3.09 -16.56 -18.02
CA LEU A 54 -2.36 -15.37 -18.47
C LEU A 54 -1.47 -15.69 -19.68
N MET A 55 -0.64 -16.73 -19.58
CA MET A 55 0.31 -17.08 -20.64
C MET A 55 -0.39 -17.60 -21.89
N SER A 56 -1.45 -18.40 -21.75
CA SER A 56 -2.27 -18.83 -22.88
C SER A 56 -2.88 -17.65 -23.62
N ARG A 57 -3.36 -16.63 -22.90
CA ARG A 57 -3.88 -15.41 -23.52
C ARG A 57 -2.80 -14.61 -24.21
N LEU A 58 -1.67 -14.35 -23.58
CA LEU A 58 -0.55 -13.62 -24.20
C LEU A 58 -0.09 -14.29 -25.51
N GLN A 59 0.09 -15.62 -25.50
CA GLN A 59 0.44 -16.39 -26.70
C GLN A 59 -0.62 -16.28 -27.81
N SER A 60 -1.91 -16.27 -27.45
CA SER A 60 -2.98 -16.09 -28.43
C SER A 60 -2.97 -14.69 -29.07
N GLN A 61 -2.56 -13.66 -28.32
CA GLN A 61 -2.51 -12.28 -28.81
C GLN A 61 -1.30 -12.01 -29.72
N GLN A 62 -0.17 -12.70 -29.51
CA GLN A 62 1.01 -12.58 -30.38
C GLN A 62 0.74 -12.92 -31.85
N LYS A 63 -0.34 -13.67 -32.13
CA LYS A 63 -0.75 -14.00 -33.51
C LYS A 63 -1.42 -12.83 -34.24
N ASN A 64 -1.77 -11.75 -33.55
CA ASN A 64 -2.37 -10.55 -34.10
C ASN A 64 -1.36 -9.40 -33.98
N GLU A 65 -0.84 -8.91 -35.10
CA GLU A 65 0.20 -7.88 -35.14
C GLU A 65 -0.20 -6.58 -34.42
N GLU A 66 -1.46 -6.14 -34.55
CA GLU A 66 -1.95 -4.93 -33.89
C GLU A 66 -1.96 -5.08 -32.36
N LEU A 67 -2.37 -6.25 -31.86
CA LEU A 67 -2.44 -6.52 -30.42
C LEU A 67 -1.04 -6.79 -29.84
N ALA A 68 -0.17 -7.47 -30.59
CA ALA A 68 1.23 -7.64 -30.22
C ALA A 68 1.93 -6.29 -30.04
N SER A 69 1.78 -5.36 -30.99
CA SER A 69 2.34 -4.00 -30.90
C SER A 69 1.78 -3.22 -29.70
N LYS A 70 0.48 -3.36 -29.39
CA LYS A 70 -0.11 -2.74 -28.19
C LYS A 70 0.46 -3.31 -26.89
N LEU A 71 0.68 -4.63 -26.83
CA LEU A 71 1.30 -5.28 -25.66
C LEU A 71 2.75 -4.84 -25.49
N GLU A 72 3.50 -4.80 -26.58
CA GLU A 72 4.87 -4.30 -26.57
C GLU A 72 4.91 -2.84 -26.09
N SER A 73 4.06 -1.96 -26.62
CA SER A 73 3.98 -0.57 -26.15
C SER A 73 3.62 -0.46 -24.67
N LEU A 74 2.77 -1.35 -24.15
CA LEU A 74 2.35 -1.35 -22.75
C LEU A 74 3.49 -1.75 -21.80
N PHE A 75 4.33 -2.73 -22.21
CA PHE A 75 5.40 -3.27 -21.36
C PHE A 75 6.79 -2.68 -21.61
N HIS A 76 7.07 -2.17 -22.81
CA HIS A 76 8.35 -1.52 -23.15
C HIS A 76 8.36 -0.01 -22.84
N GLY A 77 7.20 0.59 -22.51
CA GLY A 77 7.00 2.03 -22.34
C GLY A 77 7.16 2.59 -20.91
N ASN A 78 7.78 1.87 -19.97
CA ASN A 78 7.88 2.25 -18.54
C ASN A 78 6.55 2.37 -17.76
N GLU A 79 5.40 1.99 -18.34
CA GLU A 79 4.12 2.02 -17.61
C GLU A 79 3.95 0.78 -16.71
N LEU A 80 4.17 -0.43 -17.26
CA LEU A 80 4.12 -1.70 -16.55
C LEU A 80 5.34 -2.56 -16.88
N SER A 81 6.00 -3.15 -15.88
CA SER A 81 7.24 -3.90 -16.07
C SER A 81 7.02 -5.39 -16.33
N SER A 82 5.85 -5.92 -15.96
CA SER A 82 5.51 -7.34 -16.04
C SER A 82 4.08 -7.55 -16.52
N PRO A 83 3.81 -8.59 -17.32
CA PRO A 83 2.43 -8.98 -17.65
C PRO A 83 1.56 -9.30 -16.43
N HIS A 84 2.19 -9.71 -15.32
CA HIS A 84 1.51 -9.99 -14.06
C HIS A 84 0.91 -8.73 -13.42
N SER A 85 1.43 -7.55 -13.74
CA SER A 85 0.94 -6.28 -13.20
C SER A 85 -0.49 -5.97 -13.64
N ILE A 86 -0.94 -6.50 -14.79
CA ILE A 86 -2.33 -6.37 -15.24
C ILE A 86 -3.30 -7.07 -14.28
N LEU A 87 -2.87 -8.17 -13.65
CA LEU A 87 -3.69 -8.91 -12.69
C LEU A 87 -4.08 -8.05 -11.49
N CYS A 88 -3.22 -7.10 -11.10
CA CYS A 88 -3.50 -6.11 -10.07
C CYS A 88 -4.82 -5.37 -10.36
N PHE A 89 -5.05 -4.96 -11.60
CA PHE A 89 -6.28 -4.27 -11.99
C PHE A 89 -7.48 -5.21 -12.04
N ILE A 90 -7.31 -6.43 -12.55
CA ILE A 90 -8.39 -7.43 -12.66
C ILE A 90 -8.89 -7.83 -11.26
N TYR A 91 -7.98 -8.09 -10.32
CA TYR A 91 -8.34 -8.42 -8.94
C TYR A 91 -8.98 -7.25 -8.22
N TRP A 92 -8.49 -6.03 -8.46
CA TRP A 92 -9.15 -4.85 -7.92
C TRP A 92 -10.55 -4.65 -8.51
N ARG A 93 -10.74 -4.90 -9.81
CA ARG A 93 -12.04 -4.81 -10.50
C ARG A 93 -13.08 -5.75 -9.92
N TYR A 94 -12.66 -6.84 -9.27
CA TYR A 94 -13.55 -7.73 -8.55
C TYR A 94 -14.13 -7.08 -7.29
N THR A 95 -13.35 -6.32 -6.52
CA THR A 95 -13.77 -5.74 -5.23
C THR A 95 -14.22 -4.29 -5.33
N LYS A 96 -13.58 -3.51 -6.22
CA LYS A 96 -13.76 -2.07 -6.46
C LYS A 96 -13.68 -1.22 -5.18
N LYS A 97 -12.86 -1.65 -4.22
CA LYS A 97 -12.69 -0.97 -2.92
C LYS A 97 -11.59 0.09 -3.02
N ILE A 98 -11.90 1.31 -2.59
CA ILE A 98 -10.94 2.41 -2.44
C ILE A 98 -10.74 2.64 -0.94
N TYR A 99 -9.51 2.55 -0.46
CA TYR A 99 -9.16 2.83 0.93
C TYR A 99 -8.64 4.26 1.06
N ARG A 100 -9.23 5.04 1.96
CA ARG A 100 -8.87 6.43 2.26
C ARG A 100 -8.41 6.53 3.71
N LEU A 101 -7.12 6.74 3.91
CA LEU A 101 -6.57 6.97 5.24
C LEU A 101 -6.84 8.41 5.66
N SER A 102 -7.12 8.65 6.95
CA SER A 102 -7.17 10.00 7.48
C SER A 102 -5.82 10.70 7.32
N GLU A 103 -5.83 12.01 7.05
CA GLU A 103 -4.60 12.81 6.87
C GLU A 103 -3.66 12.75 8.08
N ASP A 104 -4.20 12.73 9.30
CA ASP A 104 -3.41 12.63 10.53
C ASP A 104 -2.58 11.34 10.52
N ILE A 105 -3.18 10.21 10.12
CA ILE A 105 -2.48 8.93 9.99
C ILE A 105 -1.44 8.99 8.89
N ILE A 106 -1.79 9.49 7.70
CA ILE A 106 -0.83 9.58 6.58
C ILE A 106 0.39 10.38 7.04
N SER A 107 0.20 11.51 7.73
CA SER A 107 1.30 12.36 8.21
C SER A 107 2.30 11.65 9.13
N ASP A 108 1.81 10.69 9.92
CA ASP A 108 2.63 9.90 10.84
C ASP A 108 3.26 8.67 10.16
N VAL A 109 2.46 7.87 9.45
CA VAL A 109 2.93 6.60 8.88
C VAL A 109 3.82 6.81 7.66
N ALA A 110 3.54 7.83 6.84
CA ALA A 110 4.30 8.09 5.62
C ALA A 110 5.78 8.41 5.92
N ASN A 111 6.03 9.05 7.06
CA ASN A 111 7.36 9.43 7.52
C ASN A 111 8.04 8.35 8.38
N THR A 112 7.47 7.16 8.47
CA THR A 112 8.02 6.06 9.25
C THR A 112 8.66 5.04 8.35
N TYR A 113 9.96 4.83 8.55
CA TYR A 113 10.76 3.89 7.78
C TYR A 113 10.26 2.46 7.99
N VAL A 114 10.06 1.76 6.88
CA VAL A 114 9.68 0.35 6.83
C VAL A 114 10.92 -0.49 6.63
N ASP A 115 11.28 -1.26 7.65
CA ASP A 115 12.38 -2.21 7.56
C ASP A 115 12.15 -3.43 8.44
N ASN A 116 12.68 -4.56 8.00
CA ASN A 116 12.58 -5.85 8.68
C ASN A 116 11.15 -6.27 9.04
N ILE A 117 10.18 -5.90 8.20
CA ILE A 117 8.76 -6.27 8.39
C ILE A 117 8.47 -7.61 7.69
N PRO A 118 7.98 -8.63 8.43
CA PRO A 118 7.60 -9.91 7.82
C PRO A 118 6.50 -9.77 6.76
N ALA A 119 6.75 -10.26 5.55
CA ALA A 119 5.77 -10.26 4.46
C ALA A 119 4.50 -11.07 4.80
N GLN A 120 4.58 -11.98 5.78
CA GLN A 120 3.43 -12.71 6.31
C GLN A 120 2.31 -11.80 6.84
N ILE A 121 2.63 -10.57 7.26
CA ILE A 121 1.64 -9.56 7.69
C ILE A 121 0.67 -9.22 6.56
N LEU A 122 1.10 -9.31 5.29
CA LEU A 122 0.25 -9.04 4.13
C LEU A 122 -0.89 -10.04 3.97
N LYS A 123 -0.86 -11.20 4.66
CA LYS A 123 -2.01 -12.12 4.70
C LYS A 123 -3.26 -11.49 5.34
N GLU A 124 -3.11 -10.38 6.05
CA GLU A 124 -4.21 -9.58 6.61
C GLU A 124 -4.73 -8.51 5.63
N LEU A 125 -4.23 -8.46 4.39
CA LEU A 125 -4.74 -7.56 3.36
C LEU A 125 -6.27 -7.73 3.23
N PRO A 126 -7.01 -6.60 3.15
CA PRO A 126 -8.45 -6.66 3.00
C PRO A 126 -8.84 -7.07 1.60
N SER A 127 -7.92 -6.96 0.61
CA SER A 127 -8.09 -7.47 -0.75
C SER A 127 -6.87 -8.01 -1.47
N TRP A 128 -7.10 -8.96 -2.40
CA TRP A 128 -6.06 -9.53 -3.28
C TRP A 128 -5.32 -8.45 -4.06
N SER A 129 -6.06 -7.40 -4.44
CA SER A 129 -5.52 -6.13 -4.89
C SER A 129 -6.35 -5.00 -4.29
N ILE A 130 -5.67 -3.97 -3.79
CA ILE A 130 -6.30 -2.80 -3.16
C ILE A 130 -5.90 -1.54 -3.92
N TYR A 131 -6.79 -0.54 -3.92
CA TYR A 131 -6.45 0.81 -4.33
C TYR A 131 -6.49 1.71 -3.10
N VAL A 132 -5.38 2.40 -2.85
CA VAL A 132 -5.25 3.33 -1.73
C VAL A 132 -5.20 4.75 -2.29
N SER A 133 -6.11 5.60 -1.84
CA SER A 133 -6.09 7.01 -2.21
C SER A 133 -4.90 7.70 -1.56
N ALA A 134 -4.21 8.52 -2.35
CA ALA A 134 -3.05 9.31 -1.95
C ALA A 134 -3.19 10.76 -2.39
N GLU A 135 -4.42 11.25 -2.55
CA GLU A 135 -4.71 12.58 -3.10
C GLU A 135 -3.98 13.69 -2.34
N ASN A 136 -3.83 13.57 -1.02
CA ASN A 136 -3.20 14.58 -0.15
C ASN A 136 -1.75 14.25 0.18
N LEU A 137 -1.18 13.18 -0.36
CA LEU A 137 0.18 12.74 -0.01
C LEU A 137 1.26 13.77 -0.36
N HIS A 138 1.10 14.44 -1.51
CA HIS A 138 1.97 15.53 -1.96
C HIS A 138 1.99 16.77 -1.03
N THR A 139 1.00 16.90 -0.13
CA THR A 139 0.97 17.97 0.88
C THR A 139 1.78 17.61 2.14
N ILE A 140 2.08 16.31 2.30
CA ILE A 140 2.73 15.75 3.49
C ILE A 140 4.20 15.44 3.22
N LEU A 141 4.53 14.94 2.04
CA LEU A 141 5.91 14.67 1.61
C LEU A 141 6.19 15.24 0.21
N PRO A 142 7.42 15.70 -0.05
CA PRO A 142 7.83 16.11 -1.37
C PRO A 142 7.90 14.89 -2.29
N THR A 143 6.94 14.77 -3.21
CA THR A 143 6.92 13.71 -4.23
C THR A 143 7.51 14.23 -5.55
N SER A 144 8.14 13.36 -6.33
CA SER A 144 8.66 13.74 -7.67
C SER A 144 7.54 14.09 -8.66
N TYR A 145 6.34 13.57 -8.44
CA TYR A 145 5.14 13.79 -9.26
C TYR A 145 3.88 13.64 -8.39
N PRO A 146 2.78 14.32 -8.74
CA PRO A 146 1.52 14.18 -8.01
C PRO A 146 0.82 12.86 -8.36
N ILE A 147 0.23 12.19 -7.35
CA ILE A 147 -0.55 10.96 -7.53
C ILE A 147 -1.95 11.07 -6.93
N HIS A 148 -2.96 10.50 -7.60
CA HIS A 148 -4.32 10.34 -7.04
C HIS A 148 -4.36 9.21 -5.99
N GLY A 149 -3.55 8.18 -6.21
CA GLY A 149 -3.54 6.96 -5.42
C GLY A 149 -2.61 5.94 -6.05
N PHE A 150 -2.64 4.74 -5.53
CA PHE A 150 -1.86 3.63 -6.06
C PHE A 150 -2.58 2.30 -5.83
N PHE A 151 -2.33 1.36 -6.73
CA PHE A 151 -2.69 -0.03 -6.52
C PHE A 151 -1.58 -0.77 -5.80
N PHE A 152 -1.95 -1.80 -5.03
CA PHE A 152 -1.01 -2.71 -4.38
C PHE A 152 -1.42 -4.17 -4.61
N TYR A 153 -0.49 -4.98 -5.11
CA TYR A 153 -0.70 -6.41 -5.40
C TYR A 153 0.55 -7.22 -5.04
N PRO A 154 0.47 -8.18 -4.08
CA PRO A 154 1.56 -9.10 -3.78
C PRO A 154 1.62 -10.21 -4.84
N PHE A 155 2.81 -10.43 -5.39
CA PHE A 155 3.08 -11.48 -6.36
C PHE A 155 3.75 -12.67 -5.69
N LEU A 156 3.20 -13.86 -5.95
CA LEU A 156 3.61 -15.11 -5.29
C LEU A 156 4.32 -16.05 -6.27
N ASP A 157 5.33 -16.76 -5.77
CA ASP A 157 5.95 -17.88 -6.47
C ASP A 157 5.07 -19.13 -6.46
N ASN A 158 5.55 -20.19 -7.11
CA ASN A 158 4.87 -21.48 -7.17
C ASN A 158 4.71 -22.18 -5.82
N ASN A 159 5.50 -21.79 -4.81
CA ASN A 159 5.42 -22.30 -3.44
C ASN A 159 4.46 -21.49 -2.56
N GLY A 160 3.86 -20.42 -3.11
CA GLY A 160 2.98 -19.52 -2.37
C GLY A 160 3.72 -18.52 -1.47
N ASN A 161 5.03 -18.34 -1.68
CA ASN A 161 5.81 -17.29 -1.03
C ASN A 161 5.73 -16.00 -1.83
N ILE A 162 5.74 -14.87 -1.13
CA ILE A 162 5.75 -13.56 -1.78
C ILE A 162 7.17 -13.31 -2.30
N ILE A 163 7.28 -12.97 -3.58
CA ILE A 163 8.55 -12.66 -4.23
C ILE A 163 8.69 -11.19 -4.59
N ARG A 164 7.57 -10.53 -4.90
CA ARG A 164 7.53 -9.13 -5.31
C ARG A 164 6.22 -8.48 -4.90
N LEU A 165 6.25 -7.19 -4.61
CA LEU A 165 5.07 -6.37 -4.38
C LEU A 165 4.98 -5.36 -5.53
N PHE A 166 3.90 -5.42 -6.30
CA PHE A 166 3.61 -4.45 -7.35
C PHE A 166 2.88 -3.26 -6.75
N ILE A 167 3.45 -2.07 -6.94
CA ILE A 167 2.83 -0.79 -6.59
C ILE A 167 2.68 0.02 -7.88
N ILE A 168 1.44 0.33 -8.25
CA ILE A 168 1.17 1.05 -9.51
C ILE A 168 0.50 2.39 -9.19
N ASP A 169 1.25 3.46 -9.40
CA ASP A 169 0.78 4.82 -9.15
C ASP A 169 -0.21 5.27 -10.23
N ASP A 170 -1.33 5.84 -9.79
CA ASP A 170 -2.24 6.59 -10.65
C ASP A 170 -1.84 8.06 -10.64
N LEU A 171 -1.11 8.48 -11.67
CA LEU A 171 -0.55 9.83 -11.78
C LEU A 171 -1.67 10.87 -11.99
N LYS A 172 -1.59 12.01 -11.27
CA LYS A 172 -2.44 13.18 -11.55
C LYS A 172 -1.95 13.88 -12.80
N GLN A 173 -2.86 14.60 -13.46
CA GLN A 173 -2.47 15.46 -14.57
C GLN A 173 -1.68 16.66 -14.02
N SER A 174 -0.39 16.73 -14.30
CA SER A 174 0.40 17.96 -14.17
C SER A 174 1.24 18.11 -15.42
N GLN A 175 1.12 19.26 -16.11
CA GLN A 175 1.84 19.52 -17.37
C GLN A 175 1.62 18.48 -18.50
N GLY A 176 0.42 17.89 -18.57
CA GLY A 176 0.03 17.02 -19.70
C GLY A 176 0.45 15.55 -19.61
N THR A 177 1.19 15.13 -18.58
CA THR A 177 1.45 13.70 -18.34
C THR A 177 0.37 13.12 -17.44
N THR A 178 -0.38 12.16 -17.98
CA THR A 178 -1.32 11.31 -17.25
C THR A 178 -0.89 9.89 -17.54
N GLY A 179 -0.70 9.05 -16.52
CA GLY A 179 -0.18 7.71 -16.75
C GLY A 179 -0.35 6.78 -15.56
N LEU A 180 0.21 5.60 -15.73
CA LEU A 180 0.45 4.61 -14.69
C LEU A 180 1.97 4.49 -14.54
N LYS A 181 2.46 4.38 -13.31
CA LYS A 181 3.87 4.11 -13.05
C LYS A 181 4.01 2.94 -12.09
N GLU A 182 4.57 1.85 -12.58
CA GLU A 182 4.86 0.67 -11.77
C GLU A 182 6.16 0.83 -10.98
N LYS A 183 6.14 0.30 -9.76
CA LYS A 183 7.25 0.19 -8.83
C LYS A 183 7.19 -1.17 -8.17
N ASP A 184 8.36 -1.74 -7.94
CA ASP A 184 8.48 -3.08 -7.39
C ASP A 184 9.24 -3.06 -6.07
N VAL A 185 8.82 -3.91 -5.15
CA VAL A 185 9.52 -4.13 -3.88
C VAL A 185 9.76 -5.62 -3.73
N ASP A 186 11.02 -6.01 -3.60
CA ASP A 186 11.39 -7.41 -3.41
C ASP A 186 11.10 -7.87 -1.98
N VAL A 187 10.76 -9.15 -1.86
CA VAL A 187 10.66 -9.84 -0.58
C VAL A 187 11.79 -10.86 -0.50
N VAL A 188 12.68 -10.69 0.46
CA VAL A 188 13.85 -11.58 0.65
C VAL A 188 13.74 -12.25 2.01
N ASN A 189 13.81 -13.58 2.04
CA ASN A 189 13.67 -14.38 3.27
C ASN A 189 12.40 -14.02 4.07
N ASN A 190 11.27 -13.83 3.37
CA ASN A 190 9.99 -13.38 3.94
C ASN A 190 10.03 -12.00 4.63
N ILE A 191 11.01 -11.16 4.34
CA ILE A 191 11.11 -9.78 4.82
C ILE A 191 10.89 -8.81 3.66
N ILE A 192 10.01 -7.84 3.85
CA ILE A 192 9.80 -6.74 2.90
C ILE A 192 11.07 -5.86 2.93
N ARG A 193 11.73 -5.70 1.77
CA ARG A 193 12.94 -4.88 1.65
C ARG A 193 12.82 -3.89 0.52
N ILE A 194 12.96 -2.61 0.85
CA ILE A 194 13.04 -1.54 -0.14
C ILE A 194 14.52 -1.37 -0.53
N LYS A 195 14.96 -2.07 -1.58
CA LYS A 195 16.38 -2.09 -2.01
C LYS A 195 16.85 -0.76 -2.58
N ASP A 196 15.94 0.01 -3.18
CA ASP A 196 16.24 1.20 -3.99
C ASP A 196 17.03 2.31 -3.27
N SER A 197 17.05 2.37 -1.93
CA SER A 197 17.81 3.41 -1.21
C SER A 197 19.32 3.22 -1.29
N ARG A 198 19.82 1.97 -1.30
CA ARG A 198 21.26 1.72 -1.24
C ARG A 198 21.89 1.69 -2.62
N GLU A 199 21.22 1.05 -3.58
CA GLU A 199 21.72 0.92 -4.96
C GLU A 199 21.54 2.23 -5.74
N GLY A 200 20.39 2.91 -5.61
CA GLY A 200 20.14 4.20 -6.27
C GLY A 200 21.02 5.35 -5.76
N LEU A 201 21.47 5.29 -4.49
CA LEU A 201 22.43 6.26 -3.95
C LEU A 201 23.85 6.02 -4.49
N LEU A 202 24.21 4.77 -4.80
CA LEU A 202 25.48 4.45 -5.45
C LEU A 202 25.49 4.96 -6.89
N ASP A 203 24.39 4.83 -7.63
CA ASP A 203 24.24 5.35 -9.00
C ASP A 203 24.37 6.88 -9.10
N SER A 204 24.05 7.59 -8.01
CA SER A 204 24.23 9.05 -7.93
C SER A 204 25.70 9.48 -7.79
N ARG A 205 26.60 8.53 -7.54
CA ARG A 205 28.02 8.76 -7.31
C ARG A 205 28.82 8.34 -8.53
N LYS A 206 29.76 9.19 -8.94
CA LYS A 206 30.82 8.84 -9.89
C LYS A 206 32.13 8.76 -9.14
N MET A 207 32.87 7.69 -9.34
CA MET A 207 34.21 7.49 -8.78
C MET A 207 35.21 7.62 -9.91
N GLU A 208 36.17 8.52 -9.77
CA GLU A 208 37.23 8.76 -10.74
C GLU A 208 38.57 8.81 -9.99
N CYS A 209 39.62 8.22 -10.57
CA CYS A 209 40.98 8.35 -10.02
C CYS A 209 41.67 9.53 -10.69
N ILE A 210 42.02 10.55 -9.91
CA ILE A 210 42.75 11.73 -10.37
C ILE A 210 44.04 11.80 -9.55
N ASP A 211 45.21 11.79 -10.21
CA ASP A 211 46.54 11.86 -9.57
C ASP A 211 46.80 10.83 -8.46
N GLY A 212 46.22 9.63 -8.60
CA GLY A 212 46.37 8.55 -7.61
C GLY A 212 45.40 8.65 -6.43
N GLU A 213 44.55 9.67 -6.38
CA GLU A 213 43.48 9.83 -5.40
C GLU A 213 42.12 9.44 -5.98
N VAL A 214 41.30 8.76 -5.17
CA VAL A 214 39.91 8.43 -5.55
C VAL A 214 39.02 9.63 -5.23
N VAL A 215 38.55 10.30 -6.26
CA VAL A 215 37.59 11.41 -6.17
C VAL A 215 36.18 10.87 -6.39
N VAL A 216 35.27 11.18 -5.46
CA VAL A 216 33.85 10.79 -5.55
C VAL A 216 33.00 12.03 -5.76
N THR A 217 32.35 12.12 -6.93
CA THR A 217 31.41 13.22 -7.25
C THR A 217 29.97 12.73 -7.12
N VAL A 218 29.10 13.55 -6.53
CA VAL A 218 27.67 13.23 -6.36
C VAL A 218 26.83 14.09 -7.30
N ASN A 219 25.95 13.47 -8.07
CA ASN A 219 24.90 14.18 -8.81
C ASN A 219 23.73 14.48 -7.87
N GLU A 220 23.73 15.67 -7.26
CA GLU A 220 22.71 16.07 -6.28
C GLU A 220 21.29 16.03 -6.84
N LYS A 221 21.06 16.39 -8.11
CA LYS A 221 19.72 16.31 -8.71
C LYS A 221 19.21 14.87 -8.80
N LEU A 222 20.09 13.94 -9.16
CA LEU A 222 19.76 12.52 -9.22
C LEU A 222 19.52 11.97 -7.81
N LYS A 223 20.35 12.34 -6.85
CA LYS A 223 20.17 11.98 -5.43
C LYS A 223 18.82 12.47 -4.89
N ASP A 224 18.48 13.74 -5.06
CA ASP A 224 17.20 14.33 -4.63
C ASP A 224 15.99 13.64 -5.29
N PHE A 225 16.11 13.25 -6.56
CA PHE A 225 15.07 12.48 -7.23
C PHE A 225 14.92 11.08 -6.61
N ARG A 226 16.02 10.36 -6.38
CA ARG A 226 16.01 9.03 -5.77
C ARG A 226 15.46 9.05 -4.34
N ASP A 227 15.83 10.04 -3.54
CA ASP A 227 15.32 10.21 -2.18
C ASP A 227 13.80 10.44 -2.16
N ARG A 228 13.27 11.22 -3.10
CA ARG A 228 11.81 11.43 -3.24
C ARG A 228 11.08 10.17 -3.68
N GLU A 229 11.62 9.42 -4.64
CA GLU A 229 11.04 8.13 -5.05
C GLU A 229 11.05 7.12 -3.91
N PHE A 230 12.15 7.04 -3.16
CA PHE A 230 12.27 6.17 -2.00
C PHE A 230 11.26 6.54 -0.91
N ASN A 231 11.16 7.82 -0.55
CA ASN A 231 10.22 8.30 0.47
C ASN A 231 8.77 8.03 0.05
N LEU A 232 8.44 8.21 -1.23
CA LEU A 232 7.12 7.86 -1.75
C LEU A 232 6.84 6.36 -1.62
N LEU A 233 7.78 5.50 -2.03
CA LEU A 233 7.63 4.05 -1.94
C LEU A 233 7.48 3.57 -0.48
N ASN A 234 8.31 4.11 0.42
CA ASN A 234 8.22 3.85 1.86
C ASN A 234 6.86 4.28 2.42
N ALA A 235 6.38 5.47 2.06
CA ALA A 235 5.08 5.95 2.50
C ALA A 235 3.94 5.03 2.04
N GLN A 236 3.98 4.58 0.79
CA GLN A 236 2.96 3.68 0.24
C GLN A 236 2.94 2.33 0.94
N ILE A 237 4.10 1.72 1.19
CA ILE A 237 4.18 0.48 1.96
C ILE A 237 3.65 0.71 3.39
N SER A 238 4.07 1.78 4.06
CA SER A 238 3.56 2.13 5.39
C SER A 238 2.03 2.28 5.42
N MET A 239 1.42 2.90 4.40
CA MET A 239 -0.03 3.01 4.29
C MET A 239 -0.71 1.65 4.14
N VAL A 240 -0.14 0.73 3.33
CA VAL A 240 -0.65 -0.63 3.16
C VAL A 240 -0.52 -1.43 4.45
N LEU A 241 0.62 -1.34 5.13
CA LEU A 241 0.85 -1.98 6.42
C LEU A 241 -0.09 -1.47 7.51
N TYR A 242 -0.43 -0.18 7.48
CA TYR A 242 -1.43 0.39 8.37
C TYR A 242 -2.79 -0.25 8.14
N ILE A 243 -3.23 -0.37 6.88
CA ILE A 243 -4.46 -1.07 6.50
C ILE A 243 -4.45 -2.51 7.04
N CYS A 244 -3.36 -3.26 6.85
CA CYS A 244 -3.22 -4.62 7.38
C CYS A 244 -3.29 -4.68 8.91
N SER A 245 -2.70 -3.70 9.61
CA SER A 245 -2.68 -3.65 11.07
C SER A 245 -4.03 -3.26 11.69
N GLN A 246 -4.86 -2.52 10.95
CA GLN A 246 -6.12 -1.93 11.44
C GLN A 246 -7.36 -2.52 10.76
N ILE A 247 -7.27 -3.75 10.23
CA ILE A 247 -8.35 -4.39 9.46
C ILE A 247 -9.73 -4.32 10.15
N ASN A 248 -9.77 -4.38 11.48
CA ASN A 248 -11.00 -4.33 12.28
C ASN A 248 -11.62 -2.92 12.40
N ASP A 249 -10.81 -1.88 12.22
CA ASP A 249 -11.17 -0.46 12.37
C ASP A 249 -11.49 0.25 11.04
N ILE A 250 -11.45 -0.48 9.92
CA ILE A 250 -11.83 0.03 8.59
C ILE A 250 -13.36 0.06 8.46
N LYS A 251 -13.91 1.22 8.06
CA LYS A 251 -15.37 1.43 7.92
C LYS A 251 -15.72 1.85 6.51
N GLU A 252 -16.78 1.27 5.94
CA GLU A 252 -17.33 1.74 4.68
C GLU A 252 -18.02 3.10 4.88
N LYS A 253 -17.64 4.11 4.09
CA LYS A 253 -18.07 5.51 4.27
C LYS A 253 -19.59 5.71 4.17
N ASN A 254 -20.24 4.92 3.34
CA ASN A 254 -21.68 4.95 3.10
C ASN A 254 -22.34 3.62 3.46
N GLN A 255 -22.15 3.14 4.70
CA GLN A 255 -22.86 1.95 5.20
C GLN A 255 -24.38 2.15 5.07
N PHE A 256 -24.96 1.64 3.98
CA PHE A 256 -26.38 1.34 3.95
C PHE A 256 -26.61 0.26 5.01
N LYS A 257 -27.50 0.54 5.96
CA LYS A 257 -27.90 -0.29 7.12
C LYS A 257 -27.89 -1.80 6.81
N ARG A 258 -26.73 -2.45 6.89
CA ARG A 258 -26.61 -3.91 6.82
C ARG A 258 -25.96 -4.33 8.13
N SER A 259 -26.72 -5.08 8.91
CA SER A 259 -26.28 -5.64 10.18
C SER A 259 -24.99 -6.44 9.96
N GLU A 260 -23.89 -6.01 10.57
CA GLU A 260 -22.62 -6.74 10.58
C GLU A 260 -22.78 -8.02 11.41
N LYS A 261 -23.13 -9.14 10.77
CA LYS A 261 -22.97 -10.46 11.39
C LYS A 261 -21.57 -11.01 11.03
N HIS A 262 -20.72 -11.06 12.05
CA HIS A 262 -19.46 -11.79 12.14
C HIS A 262 -18.35 -11.40 11.14
N LYS A 263 -17.49 -10.47 11.56
CA LYS A 263 -16.17 -10.22 10.94
C LYS A 263 -15.25 -11.42 11.21
N LYS A 264 -15.17 -12.36 10.26
CA LYS A 264 -14.06 -13.30 10.12
C LYS A 264 -13.55 -13.19 8.69
N HIS A 265 -12.24 -12.97 8.54
CA HIS A 265 -11.43 -12.84 7.31
C HIS A 265 -12.18 -12.36 6.04
N VAL A 266 -11.89 -11.12 5.64
CA VAL A 266 -12.72 -10.33 4.71
C VAL A 266 -12.84 -10.91 3.29
N HIS A 267 -12.06 -11.93 2.90
CA HIS A 267 -12.06 -12.48 1.52
C HIS A 267 -12.19 -13.99 1.36
N THR A 268 -12.41 -14.70 2.47
CA THR A 268 -12.57 -16.16 2.44
C THR A 268 -14.01 -16.60 2.14
N HIS A 269 -14.94 -15.67 1.93
CA HIS A 269 -16.35 -15.96 1.66
C HIS A 269 -16.79 -15.62 0.22
N HIS A 270 -18.03 -16.02 -0.12
CA HIS A 270 -18.66 -15.94 -1.44
C HIS A 270 -18.90 -14.49 -1.91
N GLU A 271 -17.84 -13.70 -2.04
CA GLU A 271 -17.92 -12.39 -2.68
C GLU A 271 -18.20 -12.60 -4.17
N LEU A 272 -19.22 -11.94 -4.71
CA LEU A 272 -19.45 -11.78 -6.14
C LEU A 272 -18.73 -10.51 -6.64
N PRO A 273 -18.43 -10.39 -7.94
CA PRO A 273 -17.85 -9.17 -8.49
C PRO A 273 -18.68 -7.93 -8.12
N ALA A 274 -18.04 -6.93 -7.55
CA ALA A 274 -18.68 -5.68 -7.14
C ALA A 274 -19.24 -4.95 -8.37
N GLN A 275 -20.47 -4.47 -8.30
CA GLN A 275 -21.07 -3.67 -9.38
C GLN A 275 -20.52 -2.23 -9.37
N ASN A 276 -20.46 -1.62 -8.19
CA ASN A 276 -20.08 -0.23 -7.99
C ASN A 276 -18.81 -0.08 -7.16
N ILE A 277 -18.11 1.05 -7.34
CA ILE A 277 -17.00 1.46 -6.48
C ILE A 277 -17.52 1.80 -5.09
N ARG A 278 -16.77 1.41 -4.07
CA ARG A 278 -17.04 1.72 -2.66
C ARG A 278 -15.80 2.29 -1.98
N GLU A 279 -16.02 3.29 -1.12
CA GLU A 279 -14.95 3.92 -0.34
C GLU A 279 -14.96 3.43 1.10
N TRP A 280 -13.77 3.16 1.62
CA TRP A 280 -13.51 2.71 2.98
C TRP A 280 -12.60 3.70 3.69
N ASP A 281 -13.10 4.27 4.76
CA ASP A 281 -12.35 5.17 5.63
C ASP A 281 -11.48 4.35 6.59
N VAL A 282 -10.21 4.72 6.69
CA VAL A 282 -9.18 4.01 7.44
C VAL A 282 -8.57 4.94 8.49
N GLY A 283 -8.54 4.49 9.74
CA GLY A 283 -7.83 5.20 10.81
C GLY A 283 -8.49 6.49 11.30
N ILE A 284 -9.76 6.78 10.96
CA ILE A 284 -10.46 8.01 11.35
C ILE A 284 -10.38 8.29 12.86
N ARG A 285 -10.70 7.29 13.67
CA ARG A 285 -10.70 7.40 15.14
C ARG A 285 -9.30 7.66 15.70
N MET A 286 -8.32 6.91 15.20
CA MET A 286 -6.91 7.09 15.60
C MET A 286 -6.37 8.45 15.15
N GLY A 287 -6.72 8.89 13.94
CA GLY A 287 -6.35 10.19 13.40
C GLY A 287 -6.91 11.35 14.22
N GLN A 288 -8.18 11.26 14.64
CA GLN A 288 -8.78 12.22 15.57
C GLN A 288 -8.04 12.29 16.91
N ALA A 289 -7.66 11.14 17.48
CA ALA A 289 -6.87 11.10 18.70
C ALA A 289 -5.49 11.75 18.52
N ILE A 290 -4.78 11.45 17.43
CA ILE A 290 -3.49 12.07 17.06
C ILE A 290 -3.62 13.58 16.94
N ARG A 291 -4.69 14.05 16.30
CA ARG A 291 -4.97 15.48 16.14
C ARG A 291 -5.14 16.17 17.49
N GLN A 292 -5.89 15.57 18.41
CA GLN A 292 -6.07 16.07 19.77
C GLN A 292 -4.73 16.11 20.52
N TYR A 293 -3.90 15.07 20.39
CA TYR A 293 -2.58 15.04 21.01
C TYR A 293 -1.66 16.15 20.52
N ARG A 294 -1.65 16.44 19.22
CA ARG A 294 -0.84 17.52 18.63
C ARG A 294 -1.34 18.91 19.04
N GLN A 295 -2.65 19.11 19.13
CA GLN A 295 -3.23 20.37 19.61
C GLN A 295 -2.92 20.64 21.09
N ALA A 296 -2.67 19.59 21.88
CA ALA A 296 -2.28 19.70 23.27
C ALA A 296 -0.79 20.01 23.47
N GLU A 297 0.05 20.05 22.42
CA GLU A 297 1.45 20.43 22.56
C GLU A 297 1.58 21.85 23.12
N PRO A 298 2.37 22.09 24.19
CA PRO A 298 2.55 23.42 24.69
C PRO A 298 3.42 24.18 23.69
N THR A 299 2.89 25.23 23.09
CA THR A 299 3.68 26.21 22.34
C THR A 299 4.58 26.96 23.32
N GLY A 300 5.73 26.38 23.65
CA GLY A 300 6.89 27.06 24.22
C GLY A 300 6.68 27.90 25.48
N LYS A 301 5.73 27.59 26.37
CA LYS A 301 5.57 28.36 27.61
C LYS A 301 6.75 28.11 28.57
N GLU A 302 7.25 29.21 29.12
CA GLU A 302 8.39 29.29 30.03
C GLU A 302 8.22 28.42 31.29
N ARG A 303 9.36 27.93 31.77
CA ARG A 303 9.51 27.06 32.94
C ARG A 303 8.91 27.72 34.19
N THR A 304 8.00 27.02 34.88
CA THR A 304 7.56 27.39 36.24
C THR A 304 8.28 26.63 37.37
N THR A 305 8.94 25.51 37.08
CA THR A 305 9.57 24.67 38.13
C THR A 305 10.93 24.10 37.72
N ILE A 306 11.94 24.27 38.55
CA ILE A 306 13.27 23.66 38.41
C ILE A 306 13.14 22.15 38.68
N GLY A 307 13.39 21.30 37.68
CA GLY A 307 13.48 19.83 37.83
C GLY A 307 12.47 18.98 37.01
N SER A 308 11.48 19.58 36.35
CA SER A 308 10.52 18.82 35.52
C SER A 308 11.11 18.45 34.15
N LYS A 309 10.90 17.19 33.72
CA LYS A 309 11.35 16.71 32.40
C LYS A 309 10.61 17.48 31.30
N ARG A 310 11.32 17.88 30.25
CA ARG A 310 10.74 18.64 29.13
C ARG A 310 9.56 17.88 28.50
N PRO A 311 8.41 18.54 28.31
CA PRO A 311 7.32 18.02 27.49
C PRO A 311 7.81 17.76 26.07
N HIS A 312 7.50 16.58 25.50
CA HIS A 312 7.84 16.24 24.12
C HIS A 312 6.90 15.15 23.59
N ILE A 313 6.85 14.96 22.28
CA ILE A 313 6.14 13.85 21.65
C ILE A 313 7.11 12.70 21.36
N ARG A 314 6.81 11.52 21.91
CA ARG A 314 7.41 10.26 21.45
C ARG A 314 6.81 9.93 20.08
N ARG A 315 7.65 9.89 19.04
CA ARG A 315 7.20 9.58 17.66
C ARG A 315 6.54 8.20 17.56
N GLY A 316 5.55 8.11 16.67
CA GLY A 316 4.93 6.85 16.29
C GLY A 316 5.92 5.94 15.56
N HIS A 317 5.74 4.63 15.69
CA HIS A 317 6.59 3.64 15.04
C HIS A 317 5.88 2.30 14.88
N TRP A 318 6.39 1.50 13.93
CA TRP A 318 5.97 0.11 13.75
C TRP A 318 6.51 -0.78 14.87
N HIS A 319 5.66 -1.65 15.40
CA HIS A 319 6.07 -2.67 16.35
C HIS A 319 5.56 -4.04 15.90
N THR A 320 6.50 -4.97 15.73
CA THR A 320 6.22 -6.36 15.33
C THR A 320 6.45 -7.28 16.53
N TYR A 321 5.46 -8.12 16.82
CA TYR A 321 5.57 -9.15 17.85
C TYR A 321 5.05 -10.49 17.32
N TRP A 322 5.46 -11.59 17.94
CA TRP A 322 5.06 -12.94 17.53
C TRP A 322 3.98 -13.48 18.45
N THR A 323 2.96 -14.09 17.86
CA THR A 323 1.86 -14.76 18.58
C THR A 323 1.89 -16.26 18.30
N GLY A 324 1.55 -17.08 19.30
CA GLY A 324 1.60 -18.53 19.21
C GLY A 324 2.30 -19.15 20.42
N SER A 325 2.59 -20.46 20.34
CA SER A 325 3.21 -21.19 21.44
C SER A 325 4.60 -20.65 21.79
N LYS A 326 4.90 -20.50 23.08
CA LYS A 326 6.24 -20.14 23.58
C LYS A 326 7.23 -21.31 23.52
N LYS A 327 6.73 -22.54 23.31
CA LYS A 327 7.58 -23.74 23.19
C LYS A 327 8.48 -23.65 21.95
N PRO A 328 9.80 -23.90 22.05
CA PRO A 328 10.72 -23.82 20.92
C PRO A 328 10.36 -24.72 19.74
N GLU A 329 9.89 -25.94 20.00
CA GLU A 329 9.51 -26.93 18.99
C GLU A 329 8.32 -26.48 18.13
N LEU A 330 7.47 -25.59 18.64
CA LEU A 330 6.32 -25.01 17.94
C LEU A 330 6.59 -23.59 17.43
N ALA A 331 7.86 -23.14 17.41
CA ALA A 331 8.20 -21.79 16.95
C ALA A 331 7.79 -21.53 15.49
N HIS A 332 7.77 -22.58 14.65
CA HIS A 332 7.36 -22.53 13.25
C HIS A 332 5.87 -22.21 13.04
N GLU A 333 5.03 -22.42 14.07
CA GLU A 333 3.60 -22.10 14.02
C GLU A 333 3.30 -20.64 14.41
N ARG A 334 4.30 -19.92 14.94
CA ARG A 334 4.12 -18.53 15.40
C ARG A 334 3.79 -17.64 14.21
N LYS A 335 2.86 -16.72 14.42
CA LYS A 335 2.43 -15.74 13.43
C LYS A 335 2.85 -14.34 13.87
N PRO A 336 3.54 -13.57 13.01
CA PRO A 336 3.88 -12.20 13.31
C PRO A 336 2.60 -11.35 13.30
N ARG A 337 2.55 -10.38 14.20
CA ARG A 337 1.53 -9.35 14.30
C ARG A 337 2.22 -8.00 14.24
N LEU A 338 1.68 -7.12 13.41
CA LEU A 338 2.13 -5.75 13.27
C LEU A 338 1.12 -4.82 13.93
N ILE A 339 1.61 -3.91 14.75
CA ILE A 339 0.82 -2.81 15.30
C ILE A 339 1.49 -1.48 15.00
N TRP A 340 0.66 -0.47 14.71
CA TRP A 340 1.07 0.91 14.68
C TRP A 340 0.97 1.49 16.09
N LEU A 341 2.10 1.86 16.68
CA LEU A 341 2.09 2.61 17.94
C LEU A 341 2.01 4.10 17.61
N PRO A 342 0.91 4.81 17.97
CA PRO A 342 0.76 6.22 17.64
C PRO A 342 1.77 7.09 18.41
N PRO A 343 1.97 8.34 17.96
CA PRO A 343 2.70 9.32 18.75
C PRO A 343 2.03 9.54 20.11
N VAL A 344 2.83 9.69 21.15
CA VAL A 344 2.34 9.89 22.52
C VAL A 344 2.97 11.13 23.13
N PRO A 345 2.19 12.06 23.69
CA PRO A 345 2.71 13.16 24.49
C PRO A 345 3.31 12.65 25.80
N VAL A 346 4.50 13.12 26.15
CA VAL A 346 5.22 12.75 27.37
C VAL A 346 5.46 14.00 28.20
N ASN A 347 5.18 13.91 29.51
CA ASN A 347 5.29 15.02 30.47
C ASN A 347 4.41 16.24 30.16
N LEU A 348 3.21 16.02 29.60
CA LEU A 348 2.21 17.07 29.39
C LEU A 348 1.25 17.09 30.60
N GLU A 349 1.02 18.28 31.20
CA GLU A 349 0.25 18.42 32.45
C GLU A 349 -1.21 17.95 32.31
N ASP A 350 -1.76 17.98 31.09
CA ASP A 350 -3.13 17.57 30.76
C ASP A 350 -3.24 16.16 30.13
N VAL A 351 -2.21 15.30 30.23
CA VAL A 351 -2.24 13.92 29.67
C VAL A 351 -3.44 13.11 30.19
N ASN A 352 -3.88 13.35 31.43
CA ASN A 352 -5.03 12.65 32.03
C ASN A 352 -6.40 13.02 31.42
N LYS A 353 -6.50 14.09 30.63
CA LYS A 353 -7.73 14.46 29.90
C LYS A 353 -7.75 13.92 28.46
N LEU A 354 -6.62 13.40 27.99
CA LEU A 354 -6.51 12.82 26.66
C LEU A 354 -6.92 11.35 26.71
N PRO A 355 -7.57 10.80 25.66
CA PRO A 355 -8.08 9.43 25.69
C PRO A 355 -6.93 8.41 25.71
N VAL A 356 -6.58 7.92 26.90
CA VAL A 356 -5.55 6.87 27.14
C VAL A 356 -5.96 5.52 26.53
N VAL A 357 -7.27 5.30 26.39
CA VAL A 357 -7.85 4.11 25.76
C VAL A 357 -8.75 4.54 24.61
N ILE A 358 -8.41 4.12 23.40
CA ILE A 358 -9.26 4.32 22.23
C ILE A 358 -10.36 3.25 22.30
N THR A 359 -11.48 3.54 22.95
CA THR A 359 -12.69 2.69 22.91
C THR A 359 -13.55 3.02 21.69
N PRO A 360 -14.36 2.07 21.18
CA PRO A 360 -15.35 2.36 20.16
C PRO A 360 -16.32 3.41 20.71
N ILE A 361 -16.59 4.47 19.94
CA ILE A 361 -17.70 5.36 20.25
C ILE A 361 -18.96 4.64 19.79
N ASP A 362 -19.75 4.11 20.73
CA ASP A 362 -21.13 3.79 20.46
C ASP A 362 -21.88 5.10 20.22
N LYS A 363 -22.60 5.16 19.10
CA LYS A 363 -23.39 6.32 18.70
C LYS A 363 -24.62 6.48 19.57
#